data_AF-A0A162NBZ1-F1
#
_entry.id   AF-A0A162NBZ1-F1
#
_cell.length_a   1.000
_cell.length_b   1.000
_cell.length_c   1.000
_cell.angle_alpha   90.00
_cell.angle_beta   90.00
_cell.angle_gamma   90.00
#
_symmetry.space_group_name_H-M   'P 1'
#
loop_
_entity.id
_entity.type
_entity.pdbx_description
1 polymer ?
#
loop_
_entity_poly.entity_id
_entity_poly.type
_entity_poly.pdbx_seq_one_letter_code
_entity_poly.pdbx_strand_id
1 'polypeptide(L)'
;MTTTILGTISPFCVVNVSVRCPKAMDSSKKRKAAERNRTVYKATSKRGTITGHYFNPLLSTTNVLNRHKMFKDNHIVMDNFPTNQHEDICKHIENCGYRCIYLPPYSLELNPIEQYWSIRKNKLRREQLLEEEILTIRIRMGCNQTLIGDLRGFFKYSIARFDDCLNRRPI
;
A
#
# COMPACT_ATOMS: atom_id res chain seq x y z
N MET A 1 12.09 -1.00 13.20
CA MET A 1 11.83 -0.19 11.99
C MET A 1 10.40 -0.45 11.55
N THR A 2 9.70 0.52 10.95
CA THR A 2 8.33 0.32 10.45
C THR A 2 8.38 0.18 8.93
N THR A 3 8.16 -1.04 8.43
CA THR A 3 8.01 -1.30 7.00
C THR A 3 6.61 -0.89 6.56
N THR A 4 6.51 -0.06 5.53
CA THR A 4 5.23 0.31 4.92
C THR A 4 5.03 -0.52 3.66
N ILE A 5 3.86 -1.12 3.50
CA ILE A 5 3.50 -1.86 2.29
C ILE A 5 2.28 -1.18 1.67
N LEU A 6 2.39 -0.81 0.40
CA LEU A 6 1.29 -0.30 -0.41
C LEU A 6 0.98 -1.33 -1.47
N GLY A 7 -0.30 -1.68 -1.64
CA GLY A 7 -0.71 -2.69 -2.59
C GLY A 7 -1.97 -2.31 -3.34
N THR A 8 -2.11 -2.85 -4.54
CA THR A 8 -3.34 -2.82 -5.31
C THR A 8 -3.64 -4.25 -5.77
N ILE A 9 -4.87 -4.71 -5.56
CA ILE A 9 -5.33 -6.02 -6.00
C ILE A 9 -6.59 -5.88 -6.86
N SER A 10 -6.82 -6.88 -7.69
CA SER A 10 -8.04 -7.06 -8.48
C SER A 10 -8.55 -8.49 -8.26
N PRO A 11 -9.80 -8.82 -8.65
CA PRO A 11 -10.29 -10.20 -8.58
C PRO A 11 -9.54 -11.15 -9.52
N PHE A 12 -8.69 -10.63 -10.42
CA PHE A 12 -7.94 -11.41 -11.40
C PHE A 12 -6.46 -11.59 -11.04
N CYS A 13 -5.87 -10.63 -10.33
CA CYS A 13 -4.46 -10.65 -9.96
C CYS A 13 -4.10 -9.66 -8.85
N VAL A 14 -2.93 -9.85 -8.24
CA VAL A 14 -2.22 -8.79 -7.51
C VAL A 14 -1.63 -7.82 -8.53
N VAL A 15 -2.15 -6.60 -8.58
CA VAL A 15 -1.79 -5.61 -9.63
C VAL A 15 -0.42 -5.01 -9.37
N ASN A 16 -0.19 -4.57 -8.13
CA ASN A 16 1.07 -3.95 -7.73
C ASN A 16 1.27 -4.07 -6.22
N VAL A 17 2.50 -4.27 -5.78
CA VAL A 17 2.89 -4.21 -4.36
C VAL A 17 4.23 -3.50 -4.24
N SER A 18 4.25 -2.43 -3.45
CA SER A 18 5.43 -1.65 -3.12
C SER A 18 5.75 -1.82 -1.64
N VAL A 19 6.95 -2.30 -1.34
CA VAL A 19 7.47 -2.43 0.03
C VAL A 19 8.48 -1.32 0.26
N ARG A 20 8.30 -0.58 1.35
CA ARG A 20 9.22 0.47 1.77
C ARG A 20 9.76 0.19 3.16
N CYS A 21 11.08 0.18 3.22
CA CYS A 21 11.84 0.19 4.46
C CYS A 21 12.43 1.60 4.65
N PRO A 22 12.21 2.28 5.79
CA PRO A 22 12.85 3.55 6.07
C PRO A 22 14.36 3.35 6.15
N LYS A 23 15.09 3.79 5.13
CA LYS A 23 16.56 3.81 5.17
C LYS A 23 16.99 4.83 6.23
N ALA A 24 17.80 4.41 7.19
CA ALA A 24 18.55 5.35 8.01
C ALA A 24 19.51 6.08 7.07
N MET A 25 19.34 7.40 6.89
CA MET A 25 20.32 8.21 6.18
C MET A 25 21.35 8.73 7.16
N ASP A 26 22.62 8.66 6.76
CA ASP A 26 23.67 9.46 7.37
C ASP A 26 23.31 10.94 7.25
N SER A 27 23.47 11.67 8.36
CA SER A 27 23.25 13.11 8.41
C SER A 27 23.99 13.78 7.24
N SER A 28 23.25 14.42 6.33
CA SER A 28 23.83 15.24 5.26
C SER A 28 24.87 16.17 5.90
N LYS A 29 26.13 16.10 5.45
CA LYS A 29 27.19 16.99 5.91
C LYS A 29 26.80 18.43 5.56
N LYS A 30 26.17 19.13 6.50
CA LYS A 30 26.05 20.59 6.47
C LYS A 30 27.48 21.12 6.49
N ARG A 31 27.90 21.83 5.43
CA ARG A 31 29.20 22.52 5.38
C ARG A 31 29.31 23.39 6.63
N LYS A 32 30.27 23.08 7.51
CA LYS A 32 30.60 23.88 8.70
C LYS A 32 31.54 24.99 8.28
N ALA A 33 31.17 26.24 8.54
CA ALA A 33 32.15 27.28 8.86
C ALA A 33 32.62 27.08 10.32
N ALA A 34 33.93 27.18 10.51
CA ALA A 34 34.73 27.28 11.74
C ALA A 34 34.17 26.72 13.08
N GLU A 35 34.78 25.60 13.48
CA GLU A 35 35.32 25.28 14.82
C GLU A 35 34.58 25.68 16.11
N ARG A 36 34.07 24.64 16.81
CA ARG A 36 34.17 24.46 18.28
C ARG A 36 33.77 23.02 18.63
N ASN A 37 34.63 22.36 19.40
CA ASN A 37 34.53 20.96 19.82
C ASN A 37 33.30 20.74 20.72
N ARG A 38 32.31 20.01 20.21
CA ARG A 38 31.27 19.36 21.00
C ARG A 38 31.00 18.02 20.35
N THR A 39 31.17 16.93 21.09
CA THR A 39 30.76 15.57 20.70
C THR A 39 29.25 15.56 20.54
N VAL A 40 28.78 15.86 19.33
CA VAL A 40 27.37 15.74 18.96
C VAL A 40 27.13 14.27 18.60
N TYR A 41 26.51 13.52 19.51
CA TYR A 41 25.82 12.29 19.14
C TYR A 41 24.89 12.62 17.98
N LYS A 42 25.18 12.09 16.78
CA LYS A 42 24.35 12.30 15.59
C LYS A 42 23.00 11.65 15.84
N ALA A 43 22.01 12.44 16.24
CA ALA A 43 20.62 12.02 16.22
C ALA A 43 20.21 11.79 14.76
N THR A 44 19.96 10.53 14.41
CA THR A 44 19.37 10.13 13.12
C THR A 44 17.91 10.57 13.11
N SER A 45 17.60 11.70 12.46
CA SER A 45 16.21 12.12 12.34
C SER A 45 15.49 11.27 11.28
N LYS A 46 14.44 10.57 11.71
CA LYS A 46 13.54 9.83 10.82
C LYS A 46 12.65 10.86 10.11
N ARG A 47 12.92 11.16 8.84
CA ARG A 47 12.03 12.03 8.06
C ARG A 47 10.71 11.28 7.83
N GLY A 48 9.59 11.94 8.14
CA GLY A 48 8.24 11.39 7.95
C GLY A 48 7.89 11.10 6.48
N THR A 49 6.77 10.44 6.27
CA THR A 49 6.28 10.08 4.94
C THR A 49 5.81 11.34 4.20
N ILE A 50 6.51 11.75 3.14
CA ILE A 50 6.09 12.79 2.19
C ILE A 50 5.15 12.23 1.11
N THR A 51 4.27 13.08 0.57
CA THR A 51 3.24 12.77 -0.45
C THR A 51 3.78 11.95 -1.64
N GLY A 52 5.00 12.24 -2.11
CA GLY A 52 5.62 11.53 -3.22
C GLY A 52 5.81 10.01 -3.00
N HIS A 53 5.80 9.54 -1.76
CA HIS A 53 5.90 8.11 -1.45
C HIS A 53 4.63 7.32 -1.75
N TYR A 54 3.47 7.98 -1.77
CA TYR A 54 2.21 7.36 -2.16
C TYR A 54 1.94 7.51 -3.66
N PHE A 55 2.43 8.60 -4.25
CA PHE A 55 2.25 8.88 -5.68
C PHE A 55 2.93 7.83 -6.59
N ASN A 56 4.17 7.42 -6.28
CA ASN A 56 4.92 6.48 -7.12
C ASN A 56 4.25 5.09 -7.24
N PRO A 57 3.79 4.45 -6.14
CA PRO A 57 3.02 3.21 -6.23
C PRO A 57 1.74 3.36 -7.06
N LEU A 58 1.03 4.47 -6.94
CA LEU A 58 -0.19 4.74 -7.73
C LEU A 58 0.11 4.87 -9.21
N LEU A 59 1.17 5.61 -9.58
CA LEU A 59 1.64 5.72 -10.96
C LEU A 59 1.96 4.33 -11.56
N SER A 60 2.66 3.50 -10.78
CA SER A 60 2.97 2.13 -11.18
C SER A 60 1.71 1.29 -11.36
N THR A 61 0.72 1.43 -10.46
CA THR A 61 -0.57 0.77 -10.57
C THR A 61 -1.30 1.18 -11.85
N THR A 62 -1.46 2.48 -12.13
CA THR A 62 -2.13 2.96 -13.35
C THR A 62 -1.43 2.48 -14.62
N ASN A 63 -0.10 2.40 -14.61
CA ASN A 63 0.68 1.87 -15.74
C ASN A 63 0.41 0.39 -16.00
N VAL A 64 0.24 -0.43 -14.95
CA VAL A 64 -0.13 -1.84 -15.10
C VAL A 64 -1.57 -1.94 -15.62
N LEU A 65 -2.51 -1.19 -15.04
CA LEU A 65 -3.91 -1.22 -15.45
C LEU A 65 -4.07 -0.85 -16.93
N ASN A 66 -3.39 0.20 -17.39
CA ASN A 66 -3.46 0.69 -18.78
C ASN A 66 -2.97 -0.32 -19.82
N ARG A 67 -2.12 -1.28 -19.45
CA ARG A 67 -1.63 -2.32 -20.36
C ARG A 67 -2.66 -3.41 -20.63
N HIS A 68 -3.73 -3.49 -19.83
CA HIS A 68 -4.71 -4.56 -19.92
C HIS A 68 -6.12 -4.01 -20.17
N LYS A 69 -6.67 -4.34 -21.35
CA LYS A 69 -8.02 -3.90 -21.77
C LYS A 69 -9.13 -4.27 -20.77
N MET A 70 -8.95 -5.34 -19.98
CA MET A 70 -9.93 -5.78 -18.98
C MET A 70 -10.16 -4.78 -17.85
N PHE A 71 -9.23 -3.84 -17.64
CA PHE A 71 -9.37 -2.83 -16.58
C PHE A 71 -10.01 -1.54 -17.05
N LYS A 72 -10.24 -1.38 -18.36
CA LYS A 72 -10.87 -0.18 -18.90
C LYS A 72 -12.25 0.04 -18.26
N ASP A 73 -12.56 1.29 -17.95
CA ASP A 73 -13.84 1.73 -17.35
C ASP A 73 -14.12 1.19 -15.94
N ASN A 74 -13.13 0.55 -15.29
CA ASN A 74 -13.22 0.13 -13.89
C ASN A 74 -12.94 1.28 -12.92
N HIS A 75 -13.32 1.05 -11.66
CA HIS A 75 -13.10 1.98 -10.57
C HIS A 75 -11.96 1.51 -9.68
N ILE A 76 -11.17 2.46 -9.17
CA ILE A 76 -10.18 2.22 -8.14
C ILE A 76 -10.83 2.52 -6.79
N VAL A 77 -10.99 1.49 -5.98
CA VAL A 77 -11.47 1.62 -4.61
C VAL A 77 -10.27 1.90 -3.69
N MET A 78 -10.32 2.99 -2.94
CA MET A 78 -9.29 3.39 -1.98
C MET A 78 -9.86 3.47 -0.56
N ASP A 79 -9.03 3.15 0.42
CA ASP A 79 -9.35 3.39 1.82
C ASP A 79 -9.37 4.89 2.13
N ASN A 80 -10.14 5.27 3.14
CA ASN A 80 -10.32 6.66 3.59
C ASN A 80 -9.11 7.17 4.39
N PHE A 81 -7.91 6.99 3.84
CA PHE A 81 -6.68 7.52 4.42
C PHE A 81 -6.43 8.92 3.84
N PRO A 82 -6.15 9.95 4.65
CA PRO A 82 -6.02 11.34 4.17
C PRO A 82 -5.02 11.52 3.03
N THR A 83 -3.94 10.72 3.01
CA THR A 83 -2.96 10.83 1.93
C THR A 83 -3.46 10.31 0.58
N ASN A 84 -4.47 9.44 0.56
CA ASN A 84 -5.11 8.98 -0.68
C ASN A 84 -6.09 10.00 -1.26
N GLN A 85 -6.47 11.01 -0.48
CA GLN A 85 -7.41 12.06 -0.88
C GLN A 85 -6.69 13.32 -1.38
N HIS A 86 -5.38 13.25 -1.59
CA HIS A 86 -4.64 14.36 -2.17
C HIS A 86 -5.14 14.62 -3.60
N GLU A 87 -5.44 15.88 -3.92
CA GLU A 87 -6.06 16.26 -5.19
C GLU A 87 -5.27 15.77 -6.42
N ASP A 88 -3.93 15.83 -6.34
CA ASP A 88 -3.04 15.33 -7.40
C ASP A 88 -3.20 13.83 -7.68
N ILE A 89 -3.55 13.03 -6.67
CA ILE A 89 -3.78 11.59 -6.83
C ILE A 89 -5.07 11.36 -7.62
N CYS A 90 -6.16 12.03 -7.23
CA CYS A 90 -7.44 11.94 -7.92
C CYS A 90 -7.29 12.35 -9.39
N LYS A 91 -6.69 13.53 -9.64
CA LYS A 91 -6.47 14.06 -10.98
C LYS A 91 -5.65 13.11 -11.86
N HIS A 92 -4.60 12.50 -11.30
CA HIS A 92 -3.79 11.53 -12.04
C HIS A 92 -4.59 10.29 -12.46
N ILE A 93 -5.40 9.75 -11.56
CA ILE A 93 -6.23 8.56 -11.81
C ILE A 93 -7.31 8.87 -12.86
N GLU A 94 -7.96 10.03 -12.74
CA GLU A 94 -8.98 10.50 -13.69
C GLU A 94 -8.40 10.76 -15.09
N ASN A 95 -7.21 11.37 -15.17
CA ASN A 95 -6.50 11.56 -16.45
C ASN A 95 -6.12 10.23 -17.13
N CYS A 96 -5.98 9.15 -16.36
CA CYS A 96 -5.77 7.81 -16.89
C CYS A 96 -7.07 7.12 -17.34
N GLY A 97 -8.24 7.75 -17.16
CA GLY A 97 -9.55 7.21 -17.53
C GLY A 97 -10.22 6.33 -16.48
N TYR A 98 -9.76 6.35 -15.22
CA TYR A 98 -10.38 5.63 -14.11
C TYR A 98 -11.11 6.58 -13.17
N ARG A 99 -12.02 6.04 -12.35
CA ARG A 99 -12.68 6.79 -11.28
C ARG A 99 -12.23 6.28 -9.92
N CYS A 100 -12.04 7.20 -8.98
CA CYS A 100 -11.75 6.88 -7.59
C CYS A 100 -13.04 6.74 -6.79
N ILE A 101 -13.16 5.66 -6.01
CA ILE A 101 -14.22 5.49 -5.01
C ILE A 101 -13.54 5.34 -3.66
N TYR A 102 -13.95 6.15 -2.69
CA TYR A 102 -13.46 6.06 -1.32
C TYR A 102 -14.43 5.26 -0.47
N LEU A 103 -13.88 4.32 0.32
CA LEU A 103 -14.66 3.62 1.32
C LEU A 103 -15.08 4.57 2.45
N PRO A 104 -16.16 4.28 3.18
CA PRO A 104 -16.50 5.03 4.38
C PRO A 104 -15.37 4.96 5.43
N PRO A 105 -15.24 5.96 6.32
CA PRO A 105 -14.30 5.90 7.43
C PRO A 105 -14.42 4.60 8.23
N TYR A 106 -13.27 4.06 8.66
CA TYR A 106 -13.19 2.88 9.53
C TYR A 106 -13.84 1.59 8.99
N SER A 107 -14.12 1.49 7.68
CA SER A 107 -14.79 0.33 7.06
C SER A 107 -13.78 -0.62 6.39
N LEU A 108 -12.83 -1.15 7.16
CA LEU A 108 -11.77 -2.01 6.64
C LEU A 108 -12.29 -3.36 6.11
N GLU A 109 -13.42 -3.81 6.61
CA GLU A 109 -14.10 -5.05 6.23
C GLU A 109 -14.63 -4.99 4.80
N LEU A 110 -14.89 -3.78 4.30
CA LEU A 110 -15.27 -3.53 2.91
C LEU A 110 -14.05 -3.50 1.98
N ASN A 111 -12.82 -3.45 2.48
CA ASN A 111 -11.62 -3.39 1.66
C ASN A 111 -11.05 -4.81 1.42
N PRO A 112 -11.15 -5.37 0.19
CA PRO A 112 -10.67 -6.73 -0.08
C PRO A 112 -9.16 -6.92 0.21
N ILE A 113 -8.37 -5.84 0.13
CA ILE A 113 -6.92 -5.94 0.35
C ILE A 113 -6.56 -6.20 1.81
N GLU A 114 -7.43 -5.85 2.75
CA GLU A 114 -7.22 -6.12 4.17
C GLU A 114 -7.29 -7.62 4.46
N GLN A 115 -8.24 -8.32 3.84
CA GLN A 115 -8.33 -9.78 3.90
C GLN A 115 -7.10 -10.45 3.27
N TYR A 116 -6.67 -9.95 2.10
CA TYR A 116 -5.44 -10.40 1.46
C TYR A 116 -4.23 -10.28 2.40
N TRP A 117 -4.03 -9.12 3.01
CA TRP A 117 -2.91 -8.90 3.93
C TRP A 117 -3.05 -9.66 5.23
N SER A 118 -4.26 -9.88 5.76
CA SER A 118 -4.49 -10.70 6.94
C SER A 118 -3.94 -12.13 6.74
N ILE A 119 -4.32 -12.78 5.64
CA ILE A 119 -3.84 -14.13 5.31
C ILE A 119 -2.33 -14.14 5.07
N ARG A 120 -1.82 -13.15 4.32
CA ARG A 120 -0.38 -13.06 4.01
C ARG A 120 0.47 -12.84 5.26
N LYS A 121 0.06 -11.94 6.14
CA LYS A 121 0.74 -11.70 7.43
C LYS A 121 0.73 -12.96 8.29
N ASN A 122 -0.39 -13.69 8.34
CA ASN A 122 -0.47 -14.93 9.10
C ASN A 122 0.46 -16.02 8.55
N LYS A 123 0.61 -16.15 7.22
CA LYS A 123 1.61 -17.05 6.61
C LYS A 123 3.04 -16.61 6.96
N LEU A 124 3.35 -15.32 6.76
CA LEU A 124 4.67 -14.76 7.07
C LEU A 124 5.06 -14.93 8.55
N ARG A 125 4.12 -14.81 9.49
CA ARG A 125 4.35 -14.99 10.93
C ARG A 125 4.68 -16.42 11.33
N ARG A 126 4.18 -17.41 10.59
CA ARG A 126 4.47 -18.83 10.86
C ARG A 126 5.88 -19.23 10.46
N GLU A 127 6.52 -18.44 9.60
CA GLU A 127 7.88 -18.68 9.14
C GLU A 127 8.85 -17.79 9.92
N GLN A 128 9.96 -18.35 10.41
CA GLN A 128 10.99 -17.51 11.02
C GLN A 128 11.64 -16.62 9.95
N LEU A 129 11.61 -15.31 10.17
CA LEU A 129 12.27 -14.31 9.33
C LEU A 129 13.60 -13.94 9.98
N LEU A 130 14.71 -14.19 9.28
CA LEU A 130 16.05 -13.94 9.80
C LEU A 130 16.58 -12.55 9.44
N GLU A 131 16.05 -11.89 8.38
CA GLU A 131 16.57 -10.61 7.87
C GLU A 131 15.54 -9.80 7.05
N GLU A 132 15.76 -8.49 6.88
CA GLU A 132 14.86 -7.56 6.17
C GLU A 132 14.85 -7.76 4.64
N GLU A 133 15.99 -8.09 4.03
CA GLU A 133 16.06 -8.43 2.60
C GLU A 133 15.21 -9.69 2.29
N ILE A 134 15.16 -10.62 3.26
CA ILE A 134 14.32 -11.82 3.19
C ILE A 134 12.83 -11.43 3.23
N LEU A 135 12.43 -10.40 3.98
CA LEU A 135 11.03 -9.97 4.06
C LEU A 135 10.51 -9.50 2.69
N THR A 136 11.26 -8.67 1.98
CA THR A 136 10.83 -8.15 0.66
C THR A 136 10.74 -9.28 -0.37
N ILE A 137 11.71 -10.19 -0.38
CA ILE A 137 11.70 -11.37 -1.25
C ILE A 137 10.48 -12.25 -0.95
N ARG A 138 10.18 -12.52 0.33
CA ARG A 138 9.03 -13.34 0.71
C ARG A 138 7.70 -12.68 0.42
N ILE A 139 7.57 -11.36 0.59
CA ILE A 139 6.37 -10.63 0.16
C ILE A 139 6.16 -10.83 -1.35
N ARG A 140 7.23 -10.68 -2.15
CA ARG A 140 7.17 -10.87 -3.60
C ARG A 140 6.78 -12.31 -3.97
N MET A 141 7.44 -13.31 -3.38
CA MET A 141 7.09 -14.73 -3.59
C MET A 141 5.65 -15.01 -3.21
N GLY A 142 5.20 -14.49 -2.07
CA GLY A 142 3.83 -14.57 -1.63
C GLY A 142 2.88 -14.01 -2.68
N CYS A 143 3.11 -12.79 -3.16
CA CYS A 143 2.26 -12.18 -4.19
C CYS A 143 2.16 -13.05 -5.46
N ASN A 144 3.27 -13.62 -5.92
CA ASN A 144 3.31 -14.49 -7.10
C ASN A 144 2.58 -15.84 -6.90
N GLN A 145 2.52 -16.34 -5.66
CA GLN A 145 1.83 -17.57 -5.30
C GLN A 145 0.35 -17.33 -4.95
N THR A 146 -0.19 -16.13 -5.17
CA THR A 146 -1.61 -15.85 -4.91
C THR A 146 -2.48 -16.58 -5.91
N LEU A 147 -3.41 -17.40 -5.42
CA LEU A 147 -4.40 -18.03 -6.28
C LEU A 147 -5.49 -17.03 -6.65
N ILE A 148 -5.92 -17.07 -7.92
CA ILE A 148 -7.05 -16.25 -8.40
C ILE A 148 -8.32 -16.58 -7.60
N GLY A 149 -8.49 -17.84 -7.19
CA GLY A 149 -9.59 -18.27 -6.33
C GLY A 149 -9.62 -17.51 -4.99
N ASP A 150 -8.47 -17.32 -4.36
CA ASP A 150 -8.34 -16.57 -3.10
C ASP A 150 -8.74 -15.10 -3.31
N LEU A 151 -8.22 -14.47 -4.37
CA LEU A 151 -8.56 -13.08 -4.72
C LEU A 151 -10.07 -12.91 -4.90
N ARG A 152 -10.69 -13.76 -5.73
CA ARG A 152 -12.15 -13.74 -5.92
C ARG A 152 -12.89 -13.95 -4.60
N GLY A 153 -12.37 -14.80 -3.71
CA GLY A 153 -12.88 -14.98 -2.35
C GLY A 153 -12.88 -13.68 -1.53
N PHE A 154 -11.78 -12.92 -1.55
CA PHE A 154 -11.70 -11.63 -0.83
C PHE A 154 -12.70 -10.61 -1.35
N PHE A 155 -12.85 -10.50 -2.66
CA PHE A 155 -13.83 -9.59 -3.26
C PHE A 155 -15.27 -10.03 -2.94
N LYS A 156 -15.58 -11.33 -3.01
CA LYS A 156 -16.89 -11.87 -2.61
C LYS A 156 -17.21 -11.57 -1.14
N TYR A 157 -16.24 -11.74 -0.25
CA TYR A 157 -16.39 -11.41 1.17
C TYR A 157 -16.74 -9.94 1.36
N SER A 158 -15.95 -9.04 0.76
CA SER A 158 -16.18 -7.59 0.83
C SER A 158 -17.55 -7.20 0.29
N ILE A 159 -17.93 -7.71 -0.89
CA ILE A 159 -19.26 -7.47 -1.50
C ILE A 159 -20.38 -7.89 -0.54
N ALA A 160 -20.27 -9.05 0.10
CA ALA A 160 -21.26 -9.57 1.04
C ALA A 160 -21.38 -8.75 2.34
N ARG A 161 -20.50 -7.78 2.60
CA ARG A 161 -20.56 -6.88 3.76
C ARG A 161 -21.17 -5.51 3.43
N PHE A 162 -21.40 -5.18 2.16
CA PHE A 162 -22.00 -3.90 1.80
C PHE A 162 -23.43 -3.78 2.32
N ASP A 163 -24.25 -4.83 2.21
CA ASP A 163 -25.61 -4.81 2.73
C ASP A 163 -25.64 -4.59 4.24
N ASP A 164 -24.78 -5.28 4.98
CA ASP A 164 -24.66 -5.11 6.43
C ASP A 164 -24.21 -3.68 6.77
N CYS A 165 -23.24 -3.12 6.03
CA CYS A 165 -22.78 -1.75 6.21
C CYS A 165 -23.89 -0.72 5.93
N LEU A 166 -24.59 -0.84 4.80
CA LEU A 166 -25.69 0.04 4.41
C LEU A 166 -26.83 0.01 5.43
N ASN A 167 -27.10 -1.17 5.99
CA ASN A 167 -28.15 -1.37 6.99
C ASN A 167 -27.67 -1.20 8.44
N ARG A 168 -26.43 -0.75 8.65
CA ARG A 168 -25.81 -0.54 9.99
C ARG A 168 -25.86 -1.78 10.89
N ARG A 169 -25.74 -2.97 10.29
CA ARG A 169 -25.60 -4.23 11.00
C ARG A 169 -24.14 -4.46 11.41
N PRO A 170 -23.89 -5.21 12.49
CA PRO A 170 -22.53 -5.61 12.86
C PRO A 170 -21.84 -6.39 11.73
N ILE A 171 -20.55 -6.14 11.52
CA ILE A 171 -19.68 -6.75 10.51
C ILE A 171 -18.48 -7.42 11.18
#